data_AF-A0A7S1TBR6-F1
#
_entry.id   AF-A0A7S1TBR6-F1
#
_cell.length_a   1.000
_cell.length_b   1.000
_cell.length_c   1.000
_cell.angle_alpha   90.00
_cell.angle_beta   90.00
_cell.angle_gamma   90.00
#
_symmetry.space_group_name_H-M   'P 1'
#
loop_
_entity.id
_entity.type
_entity.pdbx_description
1 polymer ?
#
loop_
_entity_poly.entity_id
_entity_poly.type
_entity_poly.pdbx_seq_one_letter_code
_entity_poly.pdbx_strand_id
1 'polypeptide(L)'
;KINHDLVRPQTVIQSGIIGKRVSSFVKKQSAVLEIPASQWESYLGTQPHSEYPSASALLCRATLEHAEVAAKYKLGSGSATVPFNLSVSASTFPEVIRRTFGLPSDSSPVNVYFESLSAMAENCGTSRLWAGVHFRPSVEVGLSLGEGIGQAAFDHVRHLVRGQVPPNCIRCRIA
;
A
#
# COMPACT_ATOMS: atom_id res chain seq x y z
N LYS A 1 6.44 11.78 8.95
CA LYS A 1 5.71 11.19 10.10
C LYS A 1 6.01 11.94 11.38
N ILE A 2 7.20 11.82 11.98
CA ILE A 2 7.54 12.50 13.25
C ILE A 2 7.28 14.01 13.18
N ASN A 3 7.77 14.69 12.14
CA ASN A 3 7.62 16.14 12.01
C ASN A 3 6.17 16.64 11.88
N HIS A 4 5.24 15.78 11.46
CA HIS A 4 3.83 16.18 11.26
C HIS A 4 2.93 15.70 12.38
N ASP A 5 3.27 14.58 13.00
CA ASP A 5 2.53 13.90 14.07
C ASP A 5 1.00 13.86 13.90
N LEU A 6 0.54 13.61 12.68
CA LEU A 6 -0.89 13.70 12.35
C LEU A 6 -1.69 12.49 12.86
N VAL A 7 -2.91 12.80 13.28
CA VAL A 7 -3.93 11.88 13.80
C VAL A 7 -4.43 10.90 12.74
N ARG A 8 -4.80 9.68 13.16
CA ARG A 8 -5.33 8.61 12.31
C ARG A 8 -6.84 8.72 12.07
N PRO A 9 -7.38 8.15 10.97
CA PRO A 9 -8.81 8.14 10.70
C PRO A 9 -9.65 7.58 11.86
N GLN A 10 -9.17 6.52 12.51
CA GLN A 10 -9.85 5.92 13.66
C GLN A 10 -10.13 6.93 14.77
N THR A 11 -9.14 7.71 15.18
CA THR A 11 -9.32 8.72 16.23
C THR A 11 -10.28 9.82 15.80
N VAL A 12 -10.19 10.28 14.56
CA VAL A 12 -11.11 11.31 14.03
C VAL A 12 -12.55 10.81 14.01
N ILE A 13 -12.79 9.60 13.51
CA ILE A 13 -14.14 9.01 13.47
C ILE A 13 -14.66 8.77 14.88
N GLN A 14 -13.88 8.11 15.74
CA GLN A 14 -14.30 7.77 17.10
C GLN A 14 -14.49 9.00 18.01
N SER A 15 -13.84 10.14 17.71
CA SER A 15 -14.08 11.40 18.42
C SER A 15 -15.51 11.93 18.24
N GLY A 16 -16.21 11.49 17.20
CA GLY A 16 -17.55 11.97 16.85
C GLY A 16 -17.57 13.35 16.20
N ILE A 17 -16.41 13.96 15.91
CA ILE A 17 -16.32 15.30 15.30
C ILE A 17 -16.98 15.38 13.93
N ILE A 18 -17.01 14.27 13.19
CA ILE A 18 -17.66 14.15 11.88
C ILE A 18 -19.09 13.61 11.96
N GLY A 19 -19.56 13.24 13.16
CA GLY A 19 -20.87 12.62 13.38
C GLY A 19 -20.86 11.60 14.51
N LYS A 20 -21.99 11.49 15.23
CA LYS A 20 -22.15 10.52 16.33
C LYS A 20 -22.46 9.10 15.86
N ARG A 21 -22.88 8.95 14.60
CA ARG A 21 -23.15 7.68 13.93
C ARG A 21 -22.52 7.68 12.54
N VAL A 22 -22.12 6.52 12.07
CA VAL A 22 -21.52 6.32 10.76
C VAL A 22 -22.05 5.05 10.11
N SER A 23 -22.23 5.09 8.79
CA SER A 23 -22.42 3.92 7.96
C SER A 23 -21.07 3.25 7.72
N SER A 24 -20.89 2.01 8.17
CA SER A 24 -19.61 1.31 8.00
C SER A 24 -19.79 -0.20 7.88
N PHE A 25 -18.85 -0.84 7.20
CA PHE A 25 -18.73 -2.29 7.22
C PHE A 25 -18.31 -2.77 8.62
N VAL A 26 -19.03 -3.76 9.16
CA VAL A 26 -18.73 -4.38 10.46
C VAL A 26 -18.28 -5.82 10.24
N LYS A 27 -16.98 -6.08 10.43
CA LYS A 27 -16.31 -7.35 10.08
C LYS A 27 -16.97 -8.60 10.65
N LYS A 28 -17.41 -8.56 11.91
CA LYS A 28 -18.05 -9.71 12.58
C LYS A 28 -19.41 -10.07 12.01
N GLN A 29 -20.11 -9.10 11.41
CA GLN A 29 -21.44 -9.27 10.82
C GLN A 29 -21.39 -9.37 9.29
N SER A 30 -20.22 -9.14 8.68
CA SER A 30 -20.02 -9.09 7.23
C SER A 30 -21.06 -8.23 6.51
N ALA A 31 -21.43 -7.09 7.09
CA ALA A 31 -22.49 -6.22 6.60
C ALA A 31 -22.17 -4.74 6.82
N VAL A 32 -22.75 -3.87 6.01
CA VAL A 32 -22.73 -2.41 6.23
C VAL A 32 -23.87 -2.05 7.17
N LEU A 33 -23.55 -1.40 8.29
CA LEU A 33 -24.49 -1.05 9.35
C LEU A 33 -24.30 0.42 9.77
N GLU A 34 -25.37 1.03 10.25
CA GLU A 34 -25.30 2.29 11.00
C GLU A 34 -24.85 2.02 12.43
N ILE A 35 -23.66 2.46 12.81
CA ILE A 35 -23.06 2.23 14.13
C ILE A 35 -22.71 3.54 14.84
N PRO A 36 -22.66 3.57 16.18
CA PRO A 36 -22.07 4.69 16.90
C PRO A 36 -20.62 4.91 16.44
N ALA A 37 -20.22 6.16 16.20
CA ALA A 37 -18.89 6.47 15.71
C ALA A 37 -17.78 6.00 16.66
N SER A 38 -18.04 5.99 17.97
CA SER A 38 -17.15 5.46 19.01
C SER A 38 -16.89 3.94 18.91
N GLN A 39 -17.74 3.21 18.19
CA GLN A 39 -17.60 1.76 17.95
C GLN A 39 -17.02 1.46 16.56
N TRP A 40 -16.73 2.49 15.76
CA TRP A 40 -16.14 2.29 14.45
C TRP A 40 -14.73 1.72 14.58
N GLU A 41 -14.42 0.74 13.73
CA GLU A 41 -13.08 0.18 13.59
C GLU A 41 -12.69 0.16 12.12
N SER A 42 -11.42 0.48 11.84
CA SER A 42 -10.84 0.28 10.52
C SER A 42 -10.84 -1.21 10.14
N TYR A 43 -10.97 -1.50 8.85
CA TYR A 43 -10.99 -2.88 8.36
C TYR A 43 -9.67 -3.59 8.70
N LEU A 44 -8.54 -2.95 8.43
CA LEU A 44 -7.22 -3.35 8.95
C LEU A 44 -6.93 -2.65 10.27
N GLY A 45 -6.18 -3.29 11.17
CA GLY A 45 -5.70 -2.62 12.38
C GLY A 45 -4.83 -1.41 12.07
N THR A 46 -5.05 -0.31 12.79
CA THR A 46 -4.25 0.91 12.68
C THR A 46 -2.86 0.69 13.29
N GLN A 47 -1.81 0.97 12.54
CA GLN A 47 -0.42 0.78 12.98
C GLN A 47 0.02 1.87 13.98
N PRO A 48 0.91 1.56 14.95
CA PRO A 48 1.31 2.46 16.04
C PRO A 48 2.34 3.51 15.59
N HIS A 49 1.97 4.33 14.61
CA HIS A 49 2.74 5.49 14.15
C HIS A 49 1.82 6.53 13.51
N SER A 50 2.27 7.78 13.44
CA SER A 50 1.50 8.91 12.92
C SER A 50 1.03 8.67 11.48
N GLU A 51 -0.07 9.33 11.11
CA GLU A 51 -0.80 9.11 9.85
C GLU A 51 0.03 9.53 8.64
N TYR A 52 0.60 10.74 8.62
CA TYR A 52 1.11 11.35 7.39
C TYR A 52 2.64 11.29 7.22
N PRO A 53 3.16 10.99 6.01
CA PRO A 53 2.45 10.46 4.83
C PRO A 53 2.22 8.94 4.93
N SER A 54 1.49 8.35 3.99
CA SER A 54 1.33 6.89 3.89
C SER A 54 2.62 6.22 3.43
N ALA A 55 3.30 5.53 4.36
CA ALA A 55 4.50 4.77 4.04
C ALA A 55 4.22 3.57 3.11
N SER A 56 3.07 2.92 3.25
CA SER A 56 2.68 1.81 2.38
C SER A 56 2.52 2.26 0.93
N ALA A 57 1.94 3.45 0.70
CA ALA A 57 1.81 4.01 -0.64
C ALA A 57 3.18 4.30 -1.27
N LEU A 58 4.09 4.93 -0.51
CA LEU A 58 5.47 5.17 -0.91
C LEU A 58 6.20 3.87 -1.27
N LEU A 59 6.16 2.89 -0.38
CA LEU A 59 6.85 1.61 -0.59
C LEU A 59 6.28 0.84 -1.78
N CYS A 60 4.96 0.85 -1.97
CA CYS A 60 4.35 0.21 -3.14
C CYS A 60 4.78 0.88 -4.44
N ARG A 61 4.80 2.22 -4.50
CA ARG A 61 5.30 2.96 -5.66
C ARG A 61 6.76 2.61 -5.95
N ALA A 62 7.64 2.77 -4.96
CA ALA A 62 9.08 2.54 -5.13
C ALA A 62 9.39 1.08 -5.52
N THR A 63 8.73 0.11 -4.88
CA THR A 63 9.01 -1.32 -5.12
C THR A 63 8.54 -1.76 -6.50
N LEU A 64 7.34 -1.35 -6.92
CA LEU A 64 6.79 -1.74 -8.21
C LEU A 64 7.44 -0.98 -9.37
N GLU A 65 7.85 0.27 -9.15
CA GLU A 65 8.72 1.00 -10.08
C GLU A 65 10.06 0.28 -10.27
N HIS A 66 10.72 -0.14 -9.17
CA HIS A 66 11.97 -0.92 -9.26
C HIS A 66 11.77 -2.21 -10.08
N ALA A 67 10.69 -2.95 -9.82
CA ALA A 67 10.37 -4.17 -10.55
C ALA A 67 10.14 -3.90 -12.05
N GLU A 68 9.46 -2.80 -12.38
CA GLU A 68 9.23 -2.37 -13.76
C GLU A 68 10.54 -2.01 -14.47
N VAL A 69 11.41 -1.22 -13.83
CA VAL A 69 12.74 -0.87 -14.37
C VAL A 69 13.59 -2.13 -14.58
N ALA A 70 13.59 -3.05 -13.62
CA ALA A 70 14.33 -4.30 -13.73
C ALA A 70 13.81 -5.19 -14.87
N ALA A 71 12.50 -5.24 -15.08
CA ALA A 71 11.89 -5.97 -16.19
C ALA A 71 12.26 -5.34 -17.54
N LYS A 72 12.11 -4.01 -17.69
CA LYS A 72 12.51 -3.27 -18.90
C LYS A 72 13.98 -3.50 -19.25
N TYR A 73 14.86 -3.42 -18.25
CA TYR A 73 16.29 -3.69 -18.42
C TYR A 73 16.55 -5.12 -18.91
N LYS A 74 15.90 -6.14 -18.32
CA LYS A 74 16.07 -7.54 -18.72
C LYS A 74 15.53 -7.82 -20.13
N LEU A 75 14.45 -7.17 -20.52
CA LEU A 75 13.82 -7.33 -21.83
C LEU A 75 14.48 -6.50 -22.93
N GLY A 76 15.41 -5.59 -22.58
CA GLY A 76 16.02 -4.66 -23.54
C GLY A 76 15.03 -3.66 -24.14
N SER A 77 13.87 -3.45 -23.50
CA SER A 77 12.80 -2.58 -24.00
C SER A 77 12.52 -1.45 -23.02
N GLY A 78 12.86 -0.22 -23.43
CA GLY A 78 12.64 0.99 -22.62
C GLY A 78 11.16 1.39 -22.46
N SER A 79 10.27 0.83 -23.28
CA SER A 79 8.84 1.17 -23.31
C SER A 79 7.91 0.02 -22.92
N ALA A 80 8.45 -1.10 -22.43
CA ALA A 80 7.61 -2.25 -22.06
C ALA A 80 6.78 -1.95 -20.80
N THR A 81 5.45 -1.92 -20.95
CA THR A 81 4.53 -2.01 -19.81
C THR A 81 4.46 -3.46 -19.35
N VAL A 82 4.54 -3.69 -18.05
CA VAL A 82 4.47 -5.04 -17.46
C VAL A 82 3.07 -5.25 -16.85
N PRO A 83 2.14 -5.91 -17.54
CA PRO A 83 0.85 -6.26 -16.96
C PRO A 83 1.03 -7.33 -15.88
N PHE A 84 0.12 -7.36 -14.91
CA PHE A 84 0.15 -8.33 -13.82
C PHE A 84 -1.23 -8.94 -13.57
N ASN A 85 -1.27 -10.26 -13.45
CA ASN A 85 -2.46 -11.02 -13.09
C ASN A 85 -2.23 -11.70 -11.74
N LEU A 86 -3.13 -11.44 -10.79
CA LEU A 86 -3.15 -12.08 -9.49
C LEU A 86 -4.42 -12.89 -9.34
N SER A 87 -4.30 -14.19 -9.10
CA SER A 87 -5.43 -15.05 -8.73
C SER A 87 -5.37 -15.32 -7.23
N VAL A 88 -6.38 -14.88 -6.49
CA VAL A 88 -6.48 -15.09 -5.04
C VAL A 88 -7.77 -15.86 -4.76
N SER A 89 -7.64 -17.07 -4.22
CA SER A 89 -8.78 -17.77 -3.63
C SER A 89 -8.87 -17.47 -2.14
N ALA A 90 -10.09 -17.44 -1.60
CA ALA A 90 -10.27 -17.34 -0.17
C ALA A 90 -9.63 -18.52 0.60
N SER A 91 -9.43 -19.68 -0.03
CA SER A 91 -8.70 -20.82 0.56
C SER A 91 -7.20 -20.58 0.72
N THR A 92 -6.64 -19.55 0.09
CA THR A 92 -5.24 -19.11 0.28
C THR A 92 -5.00 -18.62 1.72
N PHE A 93 -6.05 -18.18 2.41
CA PHE A 93 -5.95 -17.64 3.75
C PHE A 93 -6.39 -18.67 4.80
N PRO A 94 -5.66 -18.80 5.92
CA PRO A 94 -6.10 -19.62 7.05
C PRO A 94 -7.51 -19.21 7.51
N GLU A 95 -8.30 -20.17 8.01
CA GLU A 95 -9.69 -19.92 8.44
C GLU A 95 -9.80 -18.79 9.48
N VAL A 96 -8.82 -18.66 10.37
CA VAL A 96 -8.77 -17.55 11.33
C VAL A 96 -8.69 -16.19 10.64
N ILE A 97 -7.93 -16.07 9.54
CA ILE A 97 -7.82 -14.85 8.74
C ILE A 97 -9.12 -14.60 7.99
N ARG A 98 -9.70 -15.63 7.36
CA ARG A 98 -11.01 -15.52 6.68
C ARG A 98 -12.09 -14.96 7.59
N ARG A 99 -12.23 -15.51 8.80
CA ARG A 99 -13.21 -15.04 9.79
C ARG A 99 -12.90 -13.63 10.30
N THR A 100 -11.63 -13.33 10.58
CA THR A 100 -11.22 -12.02 11.11
C THR A 100 -11.55 -10.88 10.15
N PHE A 101 -11.42 -11.13 8.84
CA PHE A 101 -11.62 -10.14 7.79
C PHE A 101 -12.98 -10.25 7.10
N GLY A 102 -13.86 -11.16 7.54
CA GLY A 102 -15.17 -11.37 6.93
C GLY A 102 -15.09 -11.78 5.45
N LEU A 103 -14.05 -12.56 5.09
CA LEU A 103 -13.88 -13.03 3.71
C LEU A 103 -15.00 -14.02 3.34
N PRO A 104 -15.47 -14.03 2.06
CA PRO A 104 -16.51 -14.94 1.62
C PRO A 104 -16.19 -16.42 1.88
N SER A 105 -17.22 -17.19 2.17
CA SER A 105 -17.07 -18.65 2.34
C SER A 105 -16.64 -19.32 1.04
N ASP A 106 -17.07 -18.78 -0.10
CA ASP A 106 -16.73 -19.19 -1.45
C ASP A 106 -15.21 -19.16 -1.68
N SER A 107 -14.67 -20.26 -2.16
CA SER A 107 -13.25 -20.43 -2.51
C SER A 107 -12.99 -20.25 -4.00
N SER A 108 -13.98 -19.81 -4.78
CA SER A 108 -13.78 -19.44 -6.17
C SER A 108 -12.67 -18.38 -6.27
N PRO A 109 -11.69 -18.56 -7.16
CA PRO A 109 -10.60 -17.60 -7.31
C PRO A 109 -11.12 -16.23 -7.77
N VAL A 110 -10.71 -15.18 -7.08
CA VAL A 110 -10.85 -13.80 -7.54
C VAL A 110 -9.60 -13.48 -8.36
N ASN A 111 -9.81 -13.18 -9.64
CA ASN A 111 -8.75 -12.74 -10.53
C ASN A 111 -8.71 -11.21 -10.56
N VAL A 112 -7.56 -10.64 -10.23
CA VAL A 112 -7.30 -9.21 -10.27
C VAL A 112 -6.26 -8.96 -11.36
N TYR A 113 -6.64 -8.15 -12.34
CA TYR A 113 -5.78 -7.73 -13.43
C TYR A 113 -5.32 -6.28 -13.21
N PHE A 114 -4.04 -6.04 -13.45
CA PHE A 114 -3.45 -4.72 -13.53
C PHE A 114 -2.78 -4.55 -14.89
N GLU A 115 -3.13 -3.47 -15.59
CA GLU A 115 -2.55 -3.12 -16.89
C GLU A 115 -1.04 -2.84 -16.80
N SER A 116 -0.57 -2.37 -15.63
CA SER A 116 0.83 -2.07 -15.35
C SER A 116 1.19 -2.25 -13.88
N LEU A 117 2.49 -2.32 -13.58
CA LEU A 117 2.99 -2.27 -12.20
C LEU A 117 2.73 -0.90 -11.53
N SER A 118 2.66 0.19 -12.31
CA SER A 118 2.22 1.50 -11.80
C SER A 118 0.76 1.46 -11.33
N ALA A 119 -0.14 0.88 -12.12
CA ALA A 119 -1.54 0.71 -11.74
C ALA A 119 -1.68 -0.18 -10.49
N MET A 120 -0.85 -1.22 -10.37
CA MET A 120 -0.78 -2.04 -9.16
C MET A 120 -0.29 -1.23 -7.94
N ALA A 121 0.66 -0.31 -8.11
CA ALA A 121 1.14 0.56 -7.03
C ALA A 121 0.06 1.53 -6.55
N GLU A 122 -0.65 2.15 -7.48
CA GLU A 122 -1.78 3.05 -7.18
C GLU A 122 -2.90 2.30 -6.45
N ASN A 123 -3.21 1.07 -6.88
CA ASN A 123 -4.18 0.22 -6.20
C ASN A 123 -3.71 -0.16 -4.78
N CYS A 124 -2.44 -0.53 -4.61
CA CYS A 124 -1.87 -0.78 -3.30
C CYS A 124 -1.98 0.45 -2.39
N GLY A 125 -1.65 1.65 -2.87
CA GLY A 125 -1.80 2.89 -2.11
C GLY A 125 -3.26 3.16 -1.74
N THR A 126 -4.17 3.03 -2.71
CA THR A 126 -5.62 3.24 -2.55
C THR A 126 -6.23 2.25 -1.56
N SER A 127 -5.71 1.02 -1.48
CA SER A 127 -6.16 0.01 -0.53
C SER A 127 -6.10 0.48 0.93
N ARG A 128 -5.25 1.47 1.24
CA ARG A 128 -5.15 2.05 2.58
C ARG A 128 -6.37 2.90 2.96
N LEU A 129 -7.08 3.44 1.97
CA LEU A 129 -8.36 4.12 2.14
C LEU A 129 -9.46 3.11 2.44
N TRP A 130 -9.56 2.04 1.62
CA TRP A 130 -10.53 0.96 1.84
C TRP A 130 -10.33 0.28 3.19
N ALA A 131 -9.07 0.14 3.61
CA ALA A 131 -8.72 -0.40 4.91
C ALA A 131 -9.09 0.52 6.09
N GLY A 132 -9.42 1.79 5.86
CA GLY A 132 -9.76 2.77 6.90
C GLY A 132 -8.57 3.30 7.71
N VAL A 133 -7.34 3.21 7.20
CA VAL A 133 -6.13 3.51 7.99
C VAL A 133 -5.38 4.77 7.57
N HIS A 134 -5.73 5.33 6.40
CA HIS A 134 -5.15 6.57 5.89
C HIS A 134 -6.21 7.49 5.27
N PHE A 135 -5.92 8.79 5.26
CA PHE A 135 -6.66 9.77 4.47
C PHE A 135 -6.13 9.85 3.04
N ARG A 136 -6.98 10.25 2.09
CA ARG A 136 -6.63 10.35 0.67
C ARG A 136 -5.37 11.20 0.41
N PRO A 137 -5.21 12.42 0.97
CA PRO A 137 -4.00 13.21 0.75
C PRO A 137 -2.71 12.52 1.23
N SER A 138 -2.80 11.70 2.28
CA SER A 138 -1.67 10.94 2.81
C SER A 138 -1.21 9.84 1.86
N VAL A 139 -2.16 9.22 1.15
CA VAL A 139 -1.89 8.21 0.10
C VAL A 139 -1.29 8.86 -1.13
N GLU A 140 -1.88 9.96 -1.62
CA GLU A 140 -1.41 10.68 -2.81
C GLU A 140 0.02 11.20 -2.63
N VAL A 141 0.31 11.82 -1.48
CA VAL A 141 1.68 12.26 -1.16
C VAL A 141 2.60 11.07 -0.99
N GLY A 142 2.15 9.97 -0.37
CA GLY A 142 2.94 8.76 -0.27
C GLY A 142 3.35 8.22 -1.64
N LEU A 143 2.42 8.13 -2.59
CA LEU A 143 2.70 7.72 -3.96
C LEU A 143 3.71 8.66 -4.62
N SER A 144 3.49 9.98 -4.56
CA SER A 144 4.40 10.98 -5.15
C SER A 144 5.82 10.92 -4.55
N LEU A 145 5.94 10.75 -3.22
CA LEU A 145 7.24 10.58 -2.57
C LEU A 145 7.98 9.30 -2.97
N GLY A 146 7.26 8.28 -3.42
CA GLY A 146 7.85 7.02 -3.88
C GLY A 146 8.43 7.08 -5.29
N GLU A 147 8.12 8.12 -6.06
CA GLU A 147 8.56 8.27 -7.45
C GLU A 147 10.07 8.42 -7.56
N GLY A 148 10.68 7.72 -8.53
CA GLY A 148 12.11 7.74 -8.78
C GLY A 148 12.95 6.95 -7.77
N ILE A 149 12.41 6.59 -6.60
CA ILE A 149 13.12 5.76 -5.62
C ILE A 149 13.41 4.38 -6.20
N GLY A 150 12.46 3.79 -6.92
CA GLY A 150 12.62 2.47 -7.51
C GLY A 150 13.72 2.45 -8.58
N GLN A 151 13.74 3.46 -9.44
CA GLN A 151 14.80 3.67 -10.43
C GLN A 151 16.17 3.89 -9.75
N ALA A 152 16.24 4.79 -8.76
CA ALA A 152 17.47 5.07 -8.05
C ALA A 152 18.02 3.85 -7.31
N ALA A 153 17.15 3.02 -6.72
CA ALA A 153 17.53 1.77 -6.09
C ALA A 153 18.06 0.75 -7.11
N PHE A 154 17.41 0.63 -8.27
CA PHE A 154 17.86 -0.25 -9.34
C PHE A 154 19.24 0.16 -9.85
N ASP A 155 19.43 1.45 -10.14
CA ASP A 155 20.71 1.99 -10.60
C ASP A 155 21.81 1.81 -9.56
N HIS A 156 21.48 2.01 -8.28
CA HIS A 156 22.43 1.77 -7.19
C HIS A 156 22.93 0.32 -7.19
N VAL A 157 22.03 -0.66 -7.25
CA VAL A 157 22.40 -2.09 -7.33
C VAL A 157 23.18 -2.39 -8.60
N ARG A 158 22.84 -1.77 -9.73
CA ARG A 158 23.54 -1.95 -11.01
C ARG A 158 24.99 -1.48 -10.98
N HIS A 159 25.29 -0.36 -10.31
CA HIS A 159 26.66 0.09 -10.13
C HIS A 159 27.45 -0.95 -9.31
N LEU A 160 26.89 -1.41 -8.19
CA LEU A 160 27.55 -2.40 -7.33
C LEU A 160 27.86 -3.71 -8.08
N VAL A 161 26.91 -4.22 -8.88
CA VAL A 161 27.11 -5.44 -9.71
C VAL A 161 28.24 -5.27 -10.74
N ARG A 162 28.49 -4.04 -11.21
CA ARG A 162 29.57 -3.71 -12.14
C ARG A 162 30.91 -3.41 -11.44
N GLY A 163 30.98 -3.54 -10.12
CA GLY A 163 32.16 -3.13 -9.35
C GLY A 163 32.37 -1.61 -9.30
N GLN A 164 31.30 -0.83 -9.52
CA GLN A 164 31.33 0.63 -9.50
C GLN A 164 30.73 1.17 -8.20
N VAL A 165 31.29 2.25 -7.67
CA VAL A 165 30.72 2.97 -6.52
C VAL A 165 29.49 3.75 -7.00
N PRO A 166 28.29 3.55 -6.42
CA PRO A 166 27.11 4.29 -6.83
C PRO A 166 27.25 5.80 -6.54
N PRO A 167 26.84 6.69 -7.46
CA PRO A 167 27.00 8.15 -7.30
C PRO A 167 26.32 8.72 -6.04
N ASN A 168 25.20 8.11 -5.64
CA ASN A 168 24.42 8.48 -4.45
C ASN A 168 24.89 7.81 -3.16
N CYS A 169 25.96 7.01 -3.19
CA CYS A 169 26.40 6.29 -2.00
C CYS A 169 27.23 7.18 -1.06
N ILE A 170 26.55 7.80 -0.10
CA ILE A 170 27.18 8.63 0.95
C ILE A 170 28.09 7.84 1.90
N ARG A 171 27.89 6.51 2.02
CA ARG A 171 28.68 5.61 2.86
C ARG A 171 29.71 4.76 2.11
N CYS A 172 29.74 4.83 0.78
CA CYS A 172 30.75 4.12 -0.03
C CYS A 172 31.99 4.97 -0.27
N ARG A 173 31.95 6.26 0.08
CA ARG A 173 33.13 7.12 0.16
C ARG A 173 33.78 6.89 1.53
N ILE A 174 34.55 5.82 1.66
CA ILE A 174 35.45 5.64 2.81
C ILE A 174 36.86 5.54 2.24
N ALA A 175 37.67 6.56 2.58
CA ALA A 175 39.12 6.73 2.39
C ALA A 175 39.67 6.62 0.96
#